data_AF-A0A412WX89-F1
#
_entry.id   AF-A0A412WX89-F1
#
_cell.length_a   1.000
_cell.length_b   1.000
_cell.length_c   1.000
_cell.angle_alpha   90.00
_cell.angle_beta   90.00
_cell.angle_gamma   90.00
#
_symmetry.space_group_name_H-M   'P 1'
#
loop_
_entity.id
_entity.type
_entity.pdbx_description
1 polymer ?
#
loop_
_entity_poly.entity_id
_entity_poly.type
_entity_poly.pdbx_seq_one_letter_code
_entity_poly.pdbx_strand_id
1 'polypeptide(L)'
;MYSIRYGIQKQLIEREDVDTSSILEDIDFFDLPSILNKLPIDTGIRHVFEDLLSYRFHGDKLVESENLKEKITNQRKSAERGGVSMNSNIYSLESKFYQIFDFCNDNYIICDNNRFSNTLYYNTIVGILNSHVTLKARKNAFLENTRIEELEKEHLLLLFFHINNKELLEIFKQYDIKTIVLSQNACEYLARIIKNIEQTIAHRLYKKYIVDWKDLLTNIILNMIAVVNRMQNKIPEVYKMYSAINYMWNAQYFLSFNQEISIFTYKYKPELSDAVLLLEHLVFRGYKHDKIYQAIFNLSQVLKEQVKTIESIHDIEDIPDKEDPFFVSSFFSVLNVHVQKEVIMYFKQSIHDLYTLLMIHENYQIPILEAETLRKAISSPDFSDDTYVEKEVFSCAVLARIRRNNEYQSLYGLIDNFAVKNECLQFFLNPIKFEKIGRIQPVWVCFCEDKIIKALLKNRIIKEKVKEFITSDVFGKLRFDRIWKLL
;
A
#
# COMPACT_ATOMS: atom_id res chain seq x y z
N MET A 1 32.34 10.52 13.29
CA MET A 1 32.80 9.58 14.33
C MET A 1 31.65 8.85 15.02
N TYR A 2 30.69 9.55 15.66
CA TYR A 2 29.54 8.91 16.34
C TYR A 2 28.79 7.86 15.50
N SER A 3 28.46 8.14 14.25
CA SER A 3 27.72 7.19 13.41
C SER A 3 28.55 5.99 12.93
N ILE A 4 29.85 6.17 12.67
CA ILE A 4 30.78 5.08 12.34
C ILE A 4 30.97 4.18 13.55
N ARG A 5 31.16 4.79 14.74
CA ARG A 5 31.24 4.09 16.03
C ARG A 5 30.02 3.20 16.27
N TYR A 6 28.81 3.74 16.10
CA TYR A 6 27.58 2.97 16.28
C TYR A 6 27.44 1.86 15.24
N GLY A 7 27.84 2.10 13.99
CA GLY A 7 27.87 1.07 12.94
C GLY A 7 28.82 -0.08 13.26
N ILE A 8 30.05 0.23 13.68
CA ILE A 8 31.06 -0.75 14.09
C ILE A 8 30.61 -1.51 15.33
N GLN A 9 30.09 -0.79 16.33
CA GLN A 9 29.53 -1.39 17.53
C GLN A 9 28.44 -2.39 17.16
N LYS A 10 27.45 -2.01 16.35
CA LYS A 10 26.34 -2.90 15.95
C LYS A 10 26.86 -4.15 15.23
N GLN A 11 27.80 -4.00 14.29
CA GLN A 11 28.34 -5.12 13.51
C GLN A 11 29.22 -6.08 14.33
N LEU A 12 29.90 -5.59 15.38
CA LEU A 12 30.88 -6.37 16.13
C LEU A 12 30.38 -6.83 17.51
N ILE A 13 29.22 -6.35 17.98
CA ILE A 13 28.73 -6.63 19.34
C ILE A 13 28.49 -8.12 19.63
N GLU A 14 28.22 -8.93 18.60
CA GLU A 14 27.99 -10.37 18.71
C GLU A 14 29.26 -11.20 18.44
N ARG A 15 30.40 -10.57 18.12
CA ARG A 15 31.66 -11.26 17.83
C ARG A 15 32.51 -11.40 19.08
N GLU A 16 32.60 -12.62 19.60
CA GLU A 16 33.46 -12.96 20.74
C GLU A 16 34.95 -13.02 20.39
N ASP A 17 35.30 -13.05 19.11
CA ASP A 17 36.68 -13.15 18.62
C ASP A 17 37.35 -11.79 18.34
N VAL A 18 36.66 -10.68 18.64
CA VAL A 18 37.14 -9.31 18.44
C VAL A 18 36.92 -8.47 19.69
N ASP A 19 37.97 -7.80 20.17
CA ASP A 19 37.85 -6.83 21.27
C ASP A 19 37.20 -5.53 20.79
N THR A 20 35.87 -5.57 20.73
CA THR A 20 35.04 -4.45 20.28
C THR A 20 35.23 -3.22 21.16
N SER A 21 35.45 -3.39 22.47
CA SER A 21 35.63 -2.27 23.40
C SER A 21 36.91 -1.48 23.08
N SER A 22 38.02 -2.18 22.86
CA SER A 22 39.29 -1.57 22.48
C SER A 22 39.19 -0.80 21.15
N ILE A 23 38.54 -1.37 20.13
CA ILE A 23 38.31 -0.70 18.84
C ILE A 23 37.47 0.58 19.02
N LEU A 24 36.44 0.55 19.85
CA LEU A 24 35.58 1.71 20.10
C LEU A 24 36.33 2.81 20.88
N GLU A 25 37.19 2.44 21.82
CA GLU A 25 38.08 3.38 22.51
C GLU A 25 39.07 4.03 21.54
N ASP A 26 39.74 3.25 20.69
CA ASP A 26 40.64 3.77 19.65
C ASP A 26 39.95 4.78 18.72
N ILE A 27 38.69 4.50 18.35
CA ILE A 27 37.86 5.39 17.54
C ILE A 27 37.59 6.72 18.24
N ASP A 28 37.35 6.71 19.56
CA ASP A 28 37.08 7.92 20.33
C ASP A 28 38.31 8.84 20.45
N PHE A 29 39.53 8.30 20.29
CA PHE A 29 40.78 9.08 20.28
C PHE A 29 41.10 9.74 18.93
N PHE A 30 40.38 9.43 17.84
CA PHE A 30 40.65 10.04 16.54
C PHE A 30 40.13 11.48 16.45
N ASP A 31 41.06 12.44 16.55
CA ASP A 31 40.86 13.84 16.18
C ASP A 31 41.08 14.02 14.67
N LEU A 32 40.00 13.86 13.88
CA LEU A 32 40.05 13.97 12.42
C LEU A 32 40.67 15.29 11.91
N PRO A 33 40.31 16.48 12.45
CA PRO A 33 41.01 17.73 12.12
C PRO A 33 42.52 17.69 12.38
N SER A 34 42.97 17.19 13.54
CA SER A 34 44.40 17.10 13.87
C SER A 34 45.14 16.12 12.98
N ILE A 35 44.51 14.99 12.64
CA ILE A 35 45.03 14.00 11.70
C ILE A 35 45.19 14.63 10.32
N LEU A 36 44.15 15.28 9.80
CA LEU A 36 44.15 15.92 8.48
C LEU A 36 45.26 16.97 8.34
N ASN A 37 45.50 17.75 9.40
CA ASN A 37 46.57 18.76 9.42
C ASN A 37 47.98 18.16 9.36
N LYS A 38 48.16 16.92 9.83
CA LYS A 38 49.45 16.23 9.84
C LYS A 38 49.69 15.39 8.59
N LEU A 39 48.67 15.17 7.76
CA LEU A 39 48.81 14.39 6.53
C LEU A 39 49.68 15.16 5.51
N PRO A 40 50.67 14.49 4.88
CA PRO A 40 51.53 15.09 3.85
C PRO A 40 50.81 15.13 2.50
N ILE A 41 49.67 15.84 2.46
CA ILE A 41 48.84 16.02 1.27
C ILE A 41 48.87 17.48 0.79
N ASP A 42 48.56 17.67 -0.49
CA ASP A 42 48.45 18.98 -1.10
C ASP A 42 47.38 19.85 -0.41
N THR A 43 47.59 21.16 -0.42
CA THR A 43 46.69 22.13 0.24
C THR A 43 45.29 22.13 -0.36
N GLY A 44 45.16 21.95 -1.69
CA GLY A 44 43.86 21.85 -2.34
C GLY A 44 43.09 20.61 -1.89
N ILE A 45 43.77 19.47 -1.80
CA ILE A 45 43.17 18.21 -1.31
C ILE A 45 42.80 18.36 0.17
N ARG A 46 43.65 19.02 0.97
CA ARG A 46 43.36 19.30 2.39
C ARG A 46 42.07 20.10 2.55
N HIS A 47 41.87 21.16 1.77
CA HIS A 47 40.64 21.96 1.81
C HIS A 47 39.39 21.15 1.45
N VAL A 48 39.48 20.22 0.49
CA VAL A 48 38.35 19.31 0.17
C VAL A 48 37.97 18.49 1.40
N PHE A 49 38.94 17.93 2.11
CA PHE A 49 38.66 17.17 3.34
C PHE A 49 38.14 18.07 4.48
N GLU A 50 38.63 19.30 4.62
CA GLU A 50 38.10 20.27 5.58
C GLU A 50 36.62 20.59 5.31
N ASP A 51 36.25 20.78 4.04
CA ASP A 51 34.86 21.03 3.64
C ASP A 51 33.96 19.80 3.85
N LEU A 52 34.51 18.58 3.73
CA LEU A 52 33.79 17.34 4.07
C LEU A 52 33.60 17.19 5.58
N LEU A 53 34.65 17.43 6.37
CA LEU A 53 34.61 17.34 7.84
C LEU A 53 33.68 18.38 8.46
N SER A 54 33.62 19.59 7.88
CA SER A 54 32.71 20.65 8.30
C SER A 54 31.31 20.54 7.70
N TYR A 55 31.06 19.53 6.86
CA TYR A 55 29.83 19.33 6.10
C TYR A 55 29.45 20.49 5.16
N ARG A 56 30.33 21.46 4.92
CA ARG A 56 30.07 22.60 4.03
C ARG A 56 29.70 22.15 2.61
N PHE A 57 30.42 21.15 2.10
CA PHE A 57 30.14 20.55 0.79
C PHE A 57 28.71 20.01 0.67
N HIS A 58 28.18 19.39 1.73
CA HIS A 58 26.81 18.87 1.75
C HIS A 58 25.78 19.97 2.03
N GLY A 59 26.11 20.92 2.91
CA GLY A 59 25.22 22.00 3.33
C GLY A 59 24.82 22.93 2.18
N ASP A 60 25.78 23.35 1.36
CA ASP A 60 25.51 24.25 0.23
C ASP A 60 24.55 23.60 -0.78
N LYS A 61 24.78 22.32 -1.10
CA LYS A 61 23.93 21.53 -2.00
C LYS A 61 22.55 21.27 -1.41
N LEU A 62 22.45 21.09 -0.09
CA LEU A 62 21.19 20.92 0.60
C LEU A 62 20.30 22.15 0.44
N VAL A 63 20.84 23.35 0.71
CA VAL A 63 20.08 24.61 0.60
C VAL A 63 19.56 24.81 -0.83
N GLU A 64 20.39 24.54 -1.83
CA GLU A 64 19.97 24.58 -3.23
C GLU A 64 18.89 23.54 -3.54
N SER A 65 19.01 22.33 -2.99
CA SER A 65 18.04 21.25 -3.22
C SER A 65 16.65 21.57 -2.66
N GLU A 66 16.57 22.24 -1.51
CA GLU A 66 15.31 22.67 -0.90
C GLU A 66 14.59 23.67 -1.81
N ASN A 67 15.32 24.69 -2.28
CA ASN A 67 14.81 25.68 -3.22
C ASN A 67 14.31 25.05 -4.53
N LEU A 68 15.04 24.06 -5.07
CA LEU A 68 14.67 23.37 -6.31
C LEU A 68 13.43 22.48 -6.11
N LYS A 69 13.36 21.73 -5.00
CA LYS A 69 12.18 20.93 -4.62
C LYS A 69 10.91 21.78 -4.55
N GLU A 70 10.97 22.95 -3.90
CA GLU A 70 9.83 23.86 -3.81
C GLU A 70 9.41 24.41 -5.16
N LYS A 71 10.39 24.80 -6.01
CA LYS A 71 10.12 25.25 -7.38
C LYS A 71 9.40 24.18 -8.19
N ILE A 72 9.87 22.93 -8.16
CA ILE A 72 9.24 21.80 -8.86
C ILE A 72 7.81 21.56 -8.36
N THR A 73 7.61 21.61 -7.03
CA THR A 73 6.28 21.46 -6.43
C THR A 73 5.33 22.57 -6.88
N ASN A 74 5.80 23.81 -6.93
CA ASN A 74 5.00 24.94 -7.39
C ASN A 74 4.73 24.89 -8.91
N GLN A 75 5.68 24.40 -9.70
CA GLN A 75 5.50 24.16 -11.13
C GLN A 75 4.39 23.15 -11.39
N ARG A 76 4.32 22.06 -10.61
CA ARG A 76 3.23 21.09 -10.70
C ARG A 76 1.87 21.74 -10.41
N LYS A 77 1.74 22.45 -9.29
CA LYS A 77 0.50 23.16 -8.93
C LYS A 77 0.09 24.17 -9.99
N SER A 78 1.06 24.85 -10.61
CA SER A 78 0.85 25.77 -11.72
C SER A 78 0.31 25.02 -12.95
N ALA A 79 0.95 23.92 -13.34
CA ALA A 79 0.53 23.08 -14.46
C ALA A 79 -0.90 22.53 -14.29
N GLU A 80 -1.27 22.11 -13.07
CA GLU A 80 -2.63 21.68 -12.71
C GLU A 80 -3.68 22.79 -12.90
N ARG A 81 -3.27 24.06 -12.80
CA ARG A 81 -4.12 25.24 -13.03
C ARG A 81 -4.02 25.80 -14.46
N GLY A 82 -3.35 25.09 -15.37
CA GLY A 82 -3.18 25.50 -16.77
C GLY A 82 -1.93 26.36 -17.04
N GLY A 83 -1.03 26.50 -16.08
CA GLY A 83 0.30 27.10 -16.25
C GLY A 83 1.32 26.14 -16.87
N VAL A 84 2.60 26.54 -16.83
CA VAL A 84 3.71 25.82 -17.47
C VAL A 84 4.71 25.26 -16.44
N SER A 85 5.25 24.07 -16.72
CA SER A 85 6.34 23.42 -15.99
C SER A 85 7.60 23.26 -16.85
N MET A 86 8.77 23.47 -16.26
CA MET A 86 10.09 23.35 -16.91
C MET A 86 10.97 22.33 -16.20
N ASN A 87 11.48 21.34 -16.94
CA ASN A 87 12.30 20.23 -16.44
C ASN A 87 13.73 20.64 -16.04
N SER A 88 14.17 21.86 -16.36
CA SER A 88 15.52 22.34 -16.00
C SER A 88 15.79 22.31 -14.49
N ASN A 89 14.76 22.52 -13.67
CA ASN A 89 14.88 22.47 -12.22
C ASN A 89 15.12 21.04 -11.71
N ILE A 90 14.47 20.03 -12.31
CA ILE A 90 14.70 18.64 -11.90
C ILE A 90 16.08 18.16 -12.34
N TYR A 91 16.52 18.48 -13.56
CA TYR A 91 17.90 18.18 -13.99
C TYR A 91 18.95 18.83 -13.07
N SER A 92 18.69 20.07 -12.64
CA SER A 92 19.56 20.74 -11.67
C SER A 92 19.57 20.01 -10.33
N LEU A 93 18.41 19.61 -9.82
CA LEU A 93 18.27 18.92 -8.54
C LEU A 93 18.98 17.56 -8.56
N GLU A 94 18.72 16.76 -9.60
CA GLU A 94 19.39 15.47 -9.82
C GLU A 94 20.90 15.65 -9.93
N SER A 95 21.37 16.66 -10.66
CA SER A 95 22.81 16.94 -10.77
C SER A 95 23.47 17.23 -9.42
N LYS A 96 22.78 17.93 -8.49
CA LYS A 96 23.31 18.15 -7.14
C LYS A 96 23.44 16.85 -6.35
N PHE A 97 22.47 15.95 -6.50
CA PHE A 97 22.54 14.61 -5.91
C PHE A 97 23.70 13.80 -6.50
N TYR A 98 23.77 13.62 -7.82
CA TYR A 98 24.80 12.78 -8.46
C TYR A 98 26.20 13.30 -8.18
N GLN A 99 26.42 14.62 -8.16
CA GLN A 99 27.72 15.20 -7.77
C GLN A 99 28.19 14.74 -6.39
N ILE A 100 27.29 14.66 -5.40
CA ILE A 100 27.65 14.18 -4.06
C ILE A 100 27.79 12.66 -4.07
N PHE A 101 26.84 11.97 -4.68
CA PHE A 101 26.78 10.51 -4.67
C PHE A 101 28.02 9.90 -5.35
N ASP A 102 28.35 10.34 -6.56
CA ASP A 102 29.50 9.86 -7.32
C ASP A 102 30.80 10.21 -6.60
N PHE A 103 30.93 11.45 -6.12
CA PHE A 103 32.11 11.86 -5.35
C PHE A 103 32.32 10.99 -4.11
N CYS A 104 31.26 10.69 -3.35
CA CYS A 104 31.38 9.86 -2.16
C CYS A 104 31.69 8.41 -2.52
N ASN A 105 31.01 7.83 -3.51
CA ASN A 105 31.22 6.44 -3.89
C ASN A 105 32.59 6.18 -4.51
N ASP A 106 33.03 7.04 -5.43
CA ASP A 106 34.32 6.89 -6.13
C ASP A 106 35.50 7.04 -5.17
N ASN A 107 35.30 7.74 -4.04
CA ASN A 107 36.32 7.96 -3.01
C ASN A 107 36.09 7.14 -1.74
N TYR A 108 35.14 6.19 -1.73
CA TYR A 108 34.80 5.34 -0.59
C TYR A 108 34.45 6.11 0.69
N ILE A 109 33.77 7.26 0.55
CA ILE A 109 33.34 8.11 1.66
C ILE A 109 31.92 7.72 2.08
N ILE A 110 31.74 7.40 3.36
CA ILE A 110 30.45 7.05 3.94
C ILE A 110 29.73 8.33 4.43
N CYS A 111 28.67 8.72 3.73
CA CYS A 111 27.89 9.95 3.99
C CYS A 111 26.40 9.72 4.26
N ASP A 112 25.92 8.48 4.17
CA ASP A 112 24.52 8.05 4.39
C ASP A 112 24.09 8.10 5.87
N ASN A 113 25.05 8.22 6.77
CA ASN A 113 24.84 8.36 8.21
C ASN A 113 24.62 9.82 8.68
N ASN A 114 24.45 10.74 7.72
CA ASN A 114 24.34 12.18 7.95
C ASN A 114 22.97 12.72 7.56
N ARG A 115 22.39 13.57 8.42
CA ARG A 115 21.13 14.26 8.17
C ARG A 115 21.16 15.15 6.92
N PHE A 116 22.29 15.80 6.61
CA PHE A 116 22.40 16.63 5.40
C PHE A 116 22.18 15.82 4.13
N SER A 117 22.88 14.68 4.00
CA SER A 117 22.74 13.76 2.87
C SER A 117 21.33 13.18 2.80
N ASN A 118 20.79 12.71 3.93
CA ASN A 118 19.44 12.14 3.97
C ASN A 118 18.36 13.14 3.56
N THR A 119 18.51 14.41 3.95
CA THR A 119 17.58 15.47 3.54
C THR A 119 17.73 15.82 2.06
N LEU A 120 18.96 15.80 1.52
CA LEU A 120 19.19 15.96 0.08
C LEU A 120 18.55 14.83 -0.72
N TYR A 121 18.68 13.58 -0.26
CA TYR A 121 18.07 12.41 -0.90
C TYR A 121 16.54 12.51 -0.88
N TYR A 122 15.97 12.86 0.27
CA TYR A 122 14.54 13.13 0.41
C TYR A 122 14.06 14.20 -0.57
N ASN A 123 14.77 15.34 -0.63
CA ASN A 123 14.42 16.45 -1.52
C ASN A 123 14.46 16.04 -3.00
N THR A 124 15.48 15.28 -3.37
CA THR A 124 15.66 14.75 -4.73
C THR A 124 14.52 13.79 -5.08
N ILE A 125 14.15 12.87 -4.19
CA ILE A 125 13.04 11.93 -4.38
C ILE A 125 11.70 12.67 -4.53
N VAL A 126 11.43 13.66 -3.68
CA VAL A 126 10.22 14.50 -3.81
C VAL A 126 10.19 15.23 -5.15
N GLY A 127 11.32 15.76 -5.59
CA GLY A 127 11.45 16.43 -6.89
C GLY A 127 11.20 15.49 -8.07
N ILE A 128 11.83 14.30 -8.07
CA ILE A 128 11.66 13.27 -9.11
C ILE A 128 10.18 12.87 -9.20
N LEU A 129 9.55 12.51 -8.08
CA LEU A 129 8.17 12.03 -8.07
C LEU A 129 7.18 13.13 -8.47
N ASN A 130 7.36 14.37 -8.01
CA ASN A 130 6.50 15.49 -8.42
C ASN A 130 6.66 15.84 -9.90
N SER A 131 7.89 15.85 -10.42
CA SER A 131 8.13 16.03 -11.85
C SER A 131 7.39 14.93 -12.61
N HIS A 132 7.57 13.67 -12.22
CA HIS A 132 6.97 12.52 -12.92
C HIS A 132 5.45 12.56 -13.05
N VAL A 133 4.74 13.02 -12.01
CA VAL A 133 3.26 13.11 -12.05
C VAL A 133 2.73 14.44 -12.57
N THR A 134 3.59 15.40 -12.91
CA THR A 134 3.15 16.67 -13.48
C THR A 134 2.41 16.42 -14.80
N LEU A 135 1.34 17.19 -15.07
CA LEU A 135 0.48 16.97 -16.23
C LEU A 135 1.27 17.02 -17.54
N LYS A 136 1.09 15.99 -18.38
CA LYS A 136 1.58 15.98 -19.77
C LYS A 136 1.08 17.21 -20.53
N ALA A 137 1.90 17.74 -21.43
CA ALA A 137 1.49 18.82 -22.31
C ALA A 137 0.23 18.43 -23.09
N ARG A 138 -0.73 19.37 -23.19
CA ARG A 138 -1.87 19.21 -24.10
C ARG A 138 -1.37 19.42 -25.53
N LYS A 139 -1.68 18.49 -26.44
CA LYS A 139 -1.48 18.72 -27.89
C LYS A 139 -2.15 20.05 -28.26
N ASN A 140 -1.38 20.99 -28.80
CA ASN A 140 -1.75 22.37 -29.20
C ASN A 140 -1.52 23.50 -28.17
N ALA A 141 -0.79 23.30 -27.07
CA ALA A 141 -0.33 24.41 -26.23
C ALA A 141 0.93 25.07 -26.82
N PHE A 142 0.99 26.41 -26.86
CA PHE A 142 2.16 27.18 -27.31
C PHE A 142 3.41 26.97 -26.43
N LEU A 143 3.23 26.48 -25.21
CA LEU A 143 4.28 26.13 -24.26
C LEU A 143 4.00 24.73 -23.72
N GLU A 144 4.93 23.82 -23.94
CA GLU A 144 4.81 22.43 -23.49
C GLU A 144 5.36 22.27 -22.07
N ASN A 145 4.58 21.59 -21.21
CA ASN A 145 5.09 21.14 -19.91
C ASN A 145 6.15 20.07 -20.14
N THR A 146 7.31 20.24 -19.51
CA THR A 146 8.38 19.24 -19.52
C THR A 146 8.48 18.59 -18.15
N ARG A 147 8.67 17.26 -18.13
CA ARG A 147 8.63 16.40 -16.95
C ARG A 147 9.46 15.11 -17.15
N ILE A 148 9.70 14.37 -16.08
CA ILE A 148 10.21 12.99 -16.17
C ILE A 148 9.10 12.07 -16.68
N GLU A 149 9.22 11.57 -17.90
CA GLU A 149 8.21 10.68 -18.49
C GLU A 149 8.26 9.27 -17.91
N GLU A 150 9.46 8.74 -17.68
CA GLU A 150 9.72 7.40 -17.17
C GLU A 150 10.86 7.47 -16.14
N LEU A 151 10.75 6.68 -15.06
CA LEU A 151 11.81 6.61 -14.06
C LEU A 151 12.93 5.66 -14.54
N GLU A 152 14.15 6.15 -14.52
CA GLU A 152 15.39 5.41 -14.81
C GLU A 152 15.88 4.59 -13.61
N LYS A 153 16.85 3.70 -13.85
CA LYS A 153 17.45 2.83 -12.82
C LYS A 153 18.03 3.60 -11.63
N GLU A 154 18.59 4.79 -11.85
CA GLU A 154 19.16 5.63 -10.80
C GLU A 154 18.08 6.19 -9.87
N HIS A 155 16.89 6.50 -10.40
CA HIS A 155 15.75 6.88 -9.58
C HIS A 155 15.29 5.72 -8.68
N LEU A 156 15.32 4.48 -9.20
CA LEU A 156 15.00 3.30 -8.39
C LEU A 156 16.02 3.09 -7.28
N LEU A 157 17.31 3.37 -7.53
CA LEU A 157 18.34 3.31 -6.50
C LEU A 157 18.01 4.26 -5.34
N LEU A 158 17.62 5.50 -5.63
CA LEU A 158 17.16 6.44 -4.61
C LEU A 158 15.93 5.93 -3.84
N LEU A 159 14.90 5.50 -4.57
CA LEU A 159 13.62 5.08 -4.00
C LEU A 159 13.74 3.81 -3.15
N PHE A 160 14.65 2.90 -3.47
CA PHE A 160 14.81 1.65 -2.75
C PHE A 160 15.76 1.77 -1.56
N PHE A 161 16.89 2.45 -1.73
CA PHE A 161 17.99 2.40 -0.75
C PHE A 161 18.16 3.67 0.10
N HIS A 162 17.69 4.83 -0.36
CA HIS A 162 18.03 6.13 0.25
C HIS A 162 16.86 6.88 0.89
N ILE A 163 15.76 6.19 1.19
CA ILE A 163 14.60 6.75 1.89
C ILE A 163 13.96 5.72 2.82
N ASN A 164 13.42 6.17 3.95
CA ASN A 164 12.60 5.30 4.79
C ASN A 164 11.23 5.04 4.13
N ASN A 165 10.71 3.82 4.26
CA ASN A 165 9.41 3.46 3.72
C ASN A 165 8.26 4.35 4.19
N LYS A 166 8.25 4.76 5.46
CA LYS A 166 7.23 5.66 5.98
C LYS A 166 7.24 6.99 5.24
N GLU A 167 8.42 7.58 5.04
CA GLU A 167 8.59 8.83 4.31
C GLU A 167 8.17 8.68 2.84
N LEU A 168 8.54 7.57 2.20
CA LEU A 168 8.14 7.29 0.82
C LEU A 168 6.61 7.20 0.67
N LEU A 169 5.93 6.49 1.58
CA LEU A 169 4.47 6.40 1.60
C LEU A 169 3.81 7.75 1.87
N GLU A 170 4.39 8.57 2.76
CA GLU A 170 3.93 9.93 3.03
C GLU A 170 4.05 10.81 1.78
N ILE A 171 5.17 10.73 1.03
CA ILE A 171 5.33 11.43 -0.25
C ILE A 171 4.26 10.98 -1.24
N PHE A 172 4.06 9.67 -1.41
CA PHE A 172 3.03 9.17 -2.32
C PHE A 172 1.64 9.70 -1.97
N LYS A 173 1.30 9.77 -0.67
CA LYS A 173 0.02 10.30 -0.19
C LYS A 173 -0.08 11.82 -0.36
N GLN A 174 0.92 12.57 0.11
CA GLN A 174 0.94 14.04 0.10
C GLN A 174 0.83 14.60 -1.32
N TYR A 175 1.48 13.93 -2.27
CA TYR A 175 1.56 14.36 -3.65
C TYR A 175 0.63 13.57 -4.58
N ASP A 176 -0.33 12.79 -4.05
CA ASP A 176 -1.29 11.98 -4.81
C ASP A 176 -0.64 11.15 -5.95
N ILE A 177 0.48 10.50 -5.66
CA ILE A 177 1.23 9.69 -6.61
C ILE A 177 0.55 8.32 -6.74
N LYS A 178 -0.35 8.19 -7.72
CA LYS A 178 -1.09 6.94 -7.97
C LYS A 178 -0.38 5.96 -8.88
N THR A 179 0.43 6.48 -9.81
CA THR A 179 1.06 5.67 -10.84
C THR A 179 2.50 6.07 -11.09
N ILE A 180 3.34 5.08 -11.38
CA ILE A 180 4.75 5.21 -11.76
C ILE A 180 4.94 4.48 -13.08
N VAL A 181 5.67 5.11 -14.02
CA VAL A 181 6.12 4.47 -15.26
C VAL A 181 7.64 4.33 -15.18
N LEU A 182 8.15 3.14 -15.41
CA LEU A 182 9.57 2.82 -15.42
C LEU A 182 10.09 2.74 -16.85
N SER A 183 11.33 3.17 -17.07
CA SER A 183 12.02 2.95 -18.33
C SER A 183 12.41 1.48 -18.49
N GLN A 184 12.84 1.09 -19.69
CA GLN A 184 13.28 -0.29 -19.95
C GLN A 184 14.50 -0.68 -19.07
N ASN A 185 15.46 0.22 -18.91
CA ASN A 185 16.64 -0.06 -18.08
C ASN A 185 16.28 -0.19 -16.59
N ALA A 186 15.25 0.52 -16.13
CA ALA A 186 14.78 0.47 -14.77
C ALA A 186 14.04 -0.84 -14.50
N CYS A 187 13.25 -1.31 -15.47
CA CYS A 187 12.64 -2.64 -15.42
C CYS A 187 13.70 -3.74 -15.29
N GLU A 188 14.75 -3.71 -16.12
CA GLU A 188 15.86 -4.67 -16.07
C GLU A 188 16.62 -4.61 -14.74
N TYR A 189 16.85 -3.40 -14.23
CA TYR A 189 17.49 -3.19 -12.94
C TYR A 189 16.67 -3.77 -11.78
N LEU A 190 15.35 -3.54 -11.76
CA LEU A 190 14.43 -4.08 -10.76
C LEU A 190 14.41 -5.62 -10.81
N ALA A 191 14.27 -6.21 -11.99
CA ALA A 191 14.31 -7.67 -12.15
C ALA A 191 15.61 -8.27 -11.61
N ARG A 192 16.75 -7.62 -11.85
CA ARG A 192 18.05 -8.02 -11.31
C ARG A 192 18.11 -7.93 -9.79
N ILE A 193 17.59 -6.84 -9.19
CA ILE A 193 17.54 -6.71 -7.72
C ILE A 193 16.71 -7.84 -7.11
N ILE A 194 15.52 -8.12 -7.66
CA ILE A 194 14.63 -9.17 -7.16
C ILE A 194 15.35 -10.53 -7.18
N LYS A 195 16.00 -10.86 -8.31
CA LYS A 195 16.78 -12.10 -8.45
C LYS A 195 17.93 -12.18 -7.44
N ASN A 196 18.64 -11.07 -7.21
CA ASN A 196 19.73 -11.03 -6.25
C ASN A 196 19.22 -11.26 -4.82
N ILE A 197 18.11 -10.63 -4.43
CA ILE A 197 17.49 -10.83 -3.11
C ILE A 197 17.08 -12.30 -2.92
N GLU A 198 16.40 -12.88 -3.91
CA GLU A 198 16.00 -14.29 -3.91
C GLU A 198 17.21 -15.21 -3.70
N GLN A 199 18.29 -14.99 -4.46
CA GLN A 199 19.53 -15.75 -4.31
C GLN A 199 20.17 -15.57 -2.94
N THR A 200 20.25 -14.35 -2.42
CA THR A 200 20.83 -14.08 -1.10
C THR A 200 20.05 -14.79 0.01
N ILE A 201 18.72 -14.76 -0.04
CA ILE A 201 17.86 -15.44 0.93
C ILE A 201 18.07 -16.96 0.85
N ALA A 202 18.10 -17.54 -0.36
CA ALA A 202 18.34 -18.96 -0.55
C ALA A 202 19.71 -19.38 0.02
N HIS A 203 20.79 -18.65 -0.26
CA HIS A 203 22.13 -18.97 0.24
C HIS A 203 22.23 -18.91 1.77
N ARG A 204 21.49 -18.01 2.42
CA ARG A 204 21.48 -17.86 3.88
C ARG A 204 20.94 -19.11 4.58
N LEU A 205 19.86 -19.69 4.07
CA LEU A 205 19.26 -20.91 4.62
C LEU A 205 20.27 -22.08 4.68
N TYR A 206 21.27 -22.10 3.79
CA TYR A 206 22.28 -23.16 3.72
C TYR A 206 23.57 -22.89 4.50
N LYS A 207 23.97 -21.62 4.73
CA LYS A 207 25.33 -21.30 5.22
C LYS A 207 25.40 -20.54 6.56
N LYS A 208 24.29 -20.31 7.28
CA LYS A 208 24.29 -19.62 8.59
C LYS A 208 25.03 -18.27 8.61
N TYR A 209 25.09 -17.53 7.49
CA TYR A 209 25.56 -16.16 7.53
C TYR A 209 24.50 -15.28 8.22
N ILE A 210 24.87 -14.64 9.32
CA ILE A 210 24.05 -13.63 9.99
C ILE A 210 24.13 -12.37 9.14
N VAL A 211 23.06 -12.07 8.42
CA VAL A 211 22.89 -10.73 7.83
C VAL A 211 22.32 -9.85 8.94
N ASP A 212 23.18 -9.07 9.59
CA ASP A 212 22.85 -8.01 10.58
C ASP A 212 22.25 -6.74 9.90
N TRP A 213 21.90 -6.85 8.61
CA TRP A 213 21.26 -5.79 7.81
C TRP A 213 19.74 -5.97 7.69
N LYS A 214 19.12 -6.64 8.66
CA LYS A 214 17.71 -7.04 8.58
C LYS A 214 16.77 -5.84 8.42
N ASP A 215 16.96 -4.78 9.22
CA ASP A 215 16.15 -3.57 9.14
C ASP A 215 16.32 -2.85 7.80
N LEU A 216 17.55 -2.80 7.28
CA LEU A 216 17.85 -2.21 5.98
C LEU A 216 17.17 -3.00 4.86
N LEU A 217 17.31 -4.32 4.86
CA LEU A 217 16.68 -5.21 3.88
C LEU A 217 15.16 -5.10 3.93
N THR A 218 14.59 -5.01 5.14
CA THR A 218 13.16 -4.73 5.32
C THR A 218 12.77 -3.42 4.67
N ASN A 219 13.43 -2.32 5.00
CA ASN A 219 13.13 -1.03 4.41
C ASN A 219 13.19 -1.06 2.87
N ILE A 220 14.23 -1.70 2.30
CA ILE A 220 14.38 -1.87 0.85
C ILE A 220 13.20 -2.62 0.24
N ILE A 221 12.83 -3.78 0.80
CA ILE A 221 11.73 -4.58 0.25
C ILE A 221 10.39 -3.85 0.39
N LEU A 222 10.14 -3.17 1.51
CA LEU A 222 8.95 -2.35 1.68
C LEU A 222 8.89 -1.22 0.63
N ASN A 223 10.01 -0.55 0.37
CA ASN A 223 10.11 0.47 -0.68
C ASN A 223 9.85 -0.11 -2.07
N MET A 224 10.44 -1.28 -2.37
CA MET A 224 10.20 -1.98 -3.63
C MET A 224 8.72 -2.31 -3.82
N ILE A 225 8.05 -2.86 -2.80
CA ILE A 225 6.61 -3.16 -2.87
C ILE A 225 5.80 -1.88 -3.10
N ALA A 226 6.10 -0.80 -2.39
CA ALA A 226 5.39 0.47 -2.52
C ALA A 226 5.51 1.07 -3.95
N VAL A 227 6.69 0.98 -4.57
CA VAL A 227 6.93 1.41 -5.96
C VAL A 227 6.23 0.47 -6.94
N VAL A 228 6.42 -0.84 -6.80
CA VAL A 228 5.82 -1.87 -7.67
C VAL A 228 4.29 -1.80 -7.65
N ASN A 229 3.68 -1.57 -6.50
CA ASN A 229 2.24 -1.37 -6.37
C ASN A 229 1.70 -0.18 -7.16
N ARG A 230 2.55 0.80 -7.51
CA ARG A 230 2.18 1.97 -8.32
C ARG A 230 2.65 1.86 -9.76
N MET A 231 3.46 0.86 -10.09
CA MET A 231 3.99 0.66 -11.44
C MET A 231 2.89 0.33 -12.46
N GLN A 232 2.99 0.91 -13.66
CA GLN A 232 2.15 0.56 -14.81
C GLN A 232 2.76 -0.55 -15.69
N ASN A 233 4.09 -0.65 -15.72
CA ASN A 233 4.82 -1.68 -16.45
C ASN A 233 4.47 -3.09 -15.94
N LYS A 234 4.58 -4.09 -16.81
CA LYS A 234 4.45 -5.51 -16.44
C LYS A 234 5.84 -6.12 -16.43
N ILE A 235 6.31 -6.52 -15.25
CA ILE A 235 7.60 -7.18 -15.06
C ILE A 235 7.32 -8.60 -14.53
N PRO A 236 7.63 -9.65 -15.30
CA PRO A 236 7.35 -11.04 -14.88
C PRO A 236 7.99 -11.41 -13.55
N GLU A 237 9.21 -10.94 -13.25
CA GLU A 237 9.97 -11.33 -12.07
C GLU A 237 9.38 -10.80 -10.75
N VAL A 238 8.42 -9.88 -10.78
CA VAL A 238 7.85 -9.25 -9.58
C VAL A 238 7.27 -10.28 -8.60
N TYR A 239 6.65 -11.36 -9.10
CA TYR A 239 6.10 -12.39 -8.20
C TYR A 239 7.19 -13.02 -7.31
N LYS A 240 8.46 -13.05 -7.73
CA LYS A 240 9.54 -13.62 -6.93
C LYS A 240 9.83 -12.85 -5.65
N MET A 241 9.32 -11.63 -5.53
CA MET A 241 9.37 -10.87 -4.27
C MET A 241 8.63 -11.58 -3.12
N TYR A 242 7.71 -12.52 -3.40
CA TYR A 242 7.07 -13.31 -2.36
C TYR A 242 8.04 -14.10 -1.50
N SER A 243 9.10 -14.65 -2.08
CA SER A 243 10.19 -15.31 -1.33
C SER A 243 10.78 -14.38 -0.26
N ALA A 244 10.98 -13.11 -0.61
CA ALA A 244 11.51 -12.09 0.27
C ALA A 244 10.49 -11.63 1.33
N ILE A 245 9.22 -11.49 0.93
CA ILE A 245 8.12 -11.18 1.86
C ILE A 245 8.00 -12.28 2.92
N ASN A 246 7.93 -13.54 2.49
CA ASN A 246 7.84 -14.72 3.37
C ASN A 246 9.02 -14.79 4.34
N TYR A 247 10.24 -14.59 3.83
CA TYR A 247 11.44 -14.56 4.65
C TYR A 247 11.38 -13.52 5.77
N MET A 248 10.88 -12.32 5.46
CA MET A 248 10.80 -11.23 6.44
C MET A 248 9.59 -11.34 7.38
N TRP A 249 8.49 -11.95 6.94
CA TRP A 249 7.25 -12.03 7.72
C TRP A 249 7.40 -12.88 8.97
N ASN A 250 8.32 -13.84 8.92
CA ASN A 250 8.73 -14.65 10.07
C ASN A 250 9.16 -13.81 11.28
N ALA A 251 9.46 -12.52 11.10
CA ALA A 251 10.09 -11.70 12.12
C ALA A 251 9.32 -10.44 12.58
N GLN A 252 8.02 -10.37 12.34
CA GLN A 252 7.08 -9.35 12.89
C GLN A 252 7.26 -7.88 12.42
N TYR A 253 8.02 -7.60 11.36
CA TYR A 253 8.30 -6.21 10.91
C TYR A 253 7.19 -5.51 10.11
N PHE A 254 6.10 -6.20 9.78
CA PHE A 254 5.09 -5.69 8.84
C PHE A 254 3.85 -5.04 9.49
N LEU A 255 3.90 -4.76 10.80
CA LEU A 255 2.76 -4.28 11.59
C LEU A 255 2.06 -3.02 11.03
N SER A 256 2.70 -2.27 10.11
CA SER A 256 2.11 -1.08 9.46
C SER A 256 2.01 -1.15 7.92
N PHE A 257 2.20 -2.33 7.30
CA PHE A 257 2.35 -2.45 5.83
C PHE A 257 1.21 -3.22 5.14
N ASN A 258 0.12 -3.50 5.86
CA ASN A 258 -0.97 -4.38 5.39
C ASN A 258 -1.61 -3.94 4.08
N GLN A 259 -1.87 -2.65 3.89
CA GLN A 259 -2.50 -2.14 2.66
C GLN A 259 -1.64 -2.39 1.42
N GLU A 260 -0.33 -2.17 1.54
CA GLU A 260 0.60 -2.37 0.43
C GLU A 260 0.71 -3.88 0.10
N ILE A 261 0.64 -4.78 1.09
CA ILE A 261 0.56 -6.23 0.84
C ILE A 261 -0.75 -6.63 0.17
N SER A 262 -1.88 -6.04 0.58
CA SER A 262 -3.17 -6.30 -0.07
C SER A 262 -3.18 -5.86 -1.53
N ILE A 263 -2.59 -4.70 -1.86
CA ILE A 263 -2.45 -4.23 -3.24
C ILE A 263 -1.52 -5.17 -4.02
N PHE A 264 -0.41 -5.58 -3.40
CA PHE A 264 0.57 -6.46 -4.04
C PHE A 264 -0.05 -7.81 -4.40
N THR A 265 -0.71 -8.47 -3.44
CA THR A 265 -1.42 -9.76 -3.62
C THR A 265 -2.59 -9.70 -4.58
N TYR A 266 -3.22 -8.54 -4.73
CA TYR A 266 -4.25 -8.33 -5.73
C TYR A 266 -3.67 -8.23 -7.15
N LYS A 267 -2.53 -7.54 -7.30
CA LYS A 267 -1.92 -7.26 -8.62
C LYS A 267 -1.04 -8.37 -9.16
N TYR A 268 -0.30 -9.05 -8.28
CA TYR A 268 0.73 -10.01 -8.67
C TYR A 268 0.43 -11.36 -8.03
N LYS A 269 0.15 -12.36 -8.87
CA LYS A 269 -0.20 -13.69 -8.39
C LYS A 269 1.08 -14.43 -7.89
N PRO A 270 1.12 -14.91 -6.64
CA PRO A 270 2.24 -15.71 -6.13
C PRO A 270 2.31 -17.11 -6.76
N GLU A 271 3.49 -17.75 -6.66
CA GLU A 271 3.59 -19.20 -6.79
C GLU A 271 2.86 -19.89 -5.62
N LEU A 272 2.40 -21.13 -5.84
CA LEU A 272 1.55 -21.82 -4.87
C LEU A 272 2.24 -22.04 -3.51
N SER A 273 3.52 -22.43 -3.52
CA SER A 273 4.32 -22.62 -2.30
C SER A 273 4.44 -21.33 -1.49
N ASP A 274 4.73 -20.22 -2.16
CA ASP A 274 4.82 -18.90 -1.54
C ASP A 274 3.47 -18.42 -1.01
N ALA A 275 2.38 -18.70 -1.73
CA ALA A 275 1.04 -18.35 -1.34
C ALA A 275 0.61 -19.07 -0.06
N VAL A 276 0.88 -20.39 0.02
CA VAL A 276 0.60 -21.20 1.21
C VAL A 276 1.39 -20.67 2.40
N LEU A 277 2.70 -20.48 2.24
CA LEU A 277 3.57 -20.02 3.32
C LEU A 277 3.16 -18.63 3.83
N LEU A 278 2.87 -17.70 2.92
CA LEU A 278 2.45 -16.35 3.30
C LEU A 278 1.09 -16.39 4.00
N LEU A 279 0.14 -17.18 3.49
CA LEU A 279 -1.18 -17.31 4.08
C LEU A 279 -1.09 -17.84 5.52
N GLU A 280 -0.29 -18.88 5.76
CA GLU A 280 -0.07 -19.40 7.11
C GLU A 280 0.58 -18.34 8.02
N HIS A 281 1.55 -17.59 7.51
CA HIS A 281 2.13 -16.46 8.24
C HIS A 281 1.09 -15.38 8.60
N LEU A 282 0.18 -15.05 7.69
CA LEU A 282 -0.86 -14.06 7.93
C LEU A 282 -1.94 -14.57 8.89
N VAL A 283 -2.35 -15.83 8.78
CA VAL A 283 -3.40 -16.42 9.64
C VAL A 283 -2.89 -16.63 11.07
N PHE A 284 -1.71 -17.23 11.24
CA PHE A 284 -1.23 -17.63 12.57
C PHE A 284 -0.36 -16.59 13.27
N ARG A 285 0.18 -15.61 12.53
CA ARG A 285 1.11 -14.61 13.08
C ARG A 285 0.74 -13.17 12.73
N GLY A 286 -0.27 -12.97 11.88
CA GLY A 286 -0.82 -11.66 11.57
C GLY A 286 -1.74 -11.20 12.69
N TYR A 287 -1.22 -10.43 13.64
CA TYR A 287 -2.02 -9.86 14.71
C TYR A 287 -3.12 -8.91 14.18
N LYS A 288 -4.34 -9.03 14.72
CA LYS A 288 -5.43 -8.04 14.90
C LYS A 288 -5.35 -6.75 14.07
N HIS A 289 -5.39 -6.83 12.75
CA HIS A 289 -5.40 -5.65 11.88
C HIS A 289 -6.36 -5.84 10.70
N ASP A 290 -7.53 -5.20 10.77
CA ASP A 290 -8.64 -5.25 9.80
C ASP A 290 -8.24 -5.12 8.32
N LYS A 291 -7.09 -4.51 8.05
CA LYS A 291 -6.59 -4.26 6.69
C LYS A 291 -5.87 -5.45 6.05
N ILE A 292 -5.50 -6.49 6.81
CA ILE A 292 -4.81 -7.66 6.25
C ILE A 292 -5.77 -8.67 5.62
N TYR A 293 -7.06 -8.64 5.98
CA TYR A 293 -8.07 -9.60 5.52
C TYR A 293 -8.18 -9.66 3.99
N GLN A 294 -7.97 -8.53 3.32
CA GLN A 294 -7.95 -8.51 1.86
C GLN A 294 -6.77 -9.29 1.28
N ALA A 295 -5.58 -9.21 1.88
CA ALA A 295 -4.43 -9.98 1.44
C ALA A 295 -4.65 -11.47 1.67
N ILE A 296 -5.18 -11.85 2.85
CA ILE A 296 -5.57 -13.22 3.18
C ILE A 296 -6.56 -13.74 2.13
N PHE A 297 -7.63 -12.98 1.86
CA PHE A 297 -8.63 -13.35 0.87
C PHE A 297 -8.05 -13.53 -0.53
N ASN A 298 -7.19 -12.60 -0.98
CA ASN A 298 -6.53 -12.72 -2.29
C ASN A 298 -5.70 -14.01 -2.38
N LEU A 299 -4.92 -14.34 -1.35
CA LEU A 299 -4.13 -15.57 -1.29
C LEU A 299 -5.01 -16.82 -1.25
N SER A 300 -6.10 -16.79 -0.48
CA SER A 300 -7.06 -17.89 -0.42
C SER A 300 -7.74 -18.15 -1.77
N GLN A 301 -8.01 -17.13 -2.60
CA GLN A 301 -8.50 -17.34 -3.95
C GLN A 301 -7.47 -18.07 -4.83
N VAL A 302 -6.18 -17.74 -4.70
CA VAL A 302 -5.09 -18.43 -5.44
C VAL A 302 -5.04 -19.92 -5.09
N LEU A 303 -5.15 -20.26 -3.80
CA LEU A 303 -5.16 -21.65 -3.34
C LEU A 303 -6.44 -22.38 -3.76
N LYS A 304 -7.61 -21.72 -3.68
CA LYS A 304 -8.91 -22.27 -4.10
C LYS A 304 -8.89 -22.68 -5.57
N GLU A 305 -8.35 -21.84 -6.45
CA GLU A 305 -8.19 -22.15 -7.89
C GLU A 305 -7.34 -23.40 -8.14
N GLN A 306 -6.42 -23.72 -7.23
CA GLN A 306 -5.52 -24.88 -7.30
C GLN A 306 -6.00 -26.06 -6.45
N VAL A 307 -7.21 -25.98 -5.88
CA VAL A 307 -7.80 -27.02 -5.02
C VAL A 307 -6.89 -27.38 -3.83
N LYS A 308 -6.28 -26.36 -3.23
CA LYS A 308 -5.44 -26.51 -2.04
C LYS A 308 -6.13 -26.01 -0.78
N THR A 309 -5.95 -26.75 0.29
CA THR A 309 -6.44 -26.43 1.63
C THR A 309 -5.30 -26.07 2.57
N ILE A 310 -5.59 -25.31 3.62
CA ILE A 310 -4.67 -25.07 4.73
C ILE A 310 -4.64 -26.37 5.57
N GLU A 311 -3.47 -26.99 5.68
CA GLU A 311 -3.30 -28.26 6.39
C GLU A 311 -3.15 -28.07 7.90
N SER A 312 -2.73 -26.88 8.34
CA SER A 312 -2.50 -26.52 9.73
C SER A 312 -3.77 -26.23 10.56
N ILE A 313 -4.96 -26.28 9.95
CA ILE A 313 -6.26 -26.10 10.62
C ILE A 313 -7.04 -27.40 10.49
N HIS A 314 -7.18 -28.13 11.59
CA HIS A 314 -7.87 -29.42 11.65
C HIS A 314 -9.30 -29.27 12.17
N ASP A 315 -9.52 -28.37 13.11
CA ASP A 315 -10.83 -28.02 13.68
C ASP A 315 -11.00 -26.49 13.82
N ILE A 316 -12.19 -26.06 14.23
CA ILE A 316 -12.49 -24.63 14.47
C ILE A 316 -11.68 -24.00 15.62
N GLU A 317 -11.20 -24.81 16.58
CA GLU A 317 -10.42 -24.31 17.72
C GLU A 317 -8.98 -23.97 17.34
N ASP A 318 -8.46 -24.57 16.26
CA ASP A 318 -7.16 -24.21 15.67
C ASP A 318 -7.16 -22.81 15.04
N ILE A 319 -8.33 -22.20 14.81
CA ILE A 319 -8.45 -20.90 14.15
C ILE A 319 -8.15 -19.76 15.16
N PRO A 320 -7.08 -18.97 14.93
CA PRO A 320 -6.82 -17.78 15.74
C PRO A 320 -7.97 -16.77 15.60
N ASP A 321 -8.30 -16.05 16.66
CA ASP A 321 -9.35 -15.02 16.64
C ASP A 321 -10.65 -15.48 15.93
N LYS A 322 -11.09 -16.73 16.13
CA LYS A 322 -12.29 -17.33 15.51
C LYS A 322 -13.59 -16.52 15.70
N GLU A 323 -13.60 -15.67 16.73
CA GLU A 323 -14.68 -14.73 17.06
C GLU A 323 -14.80 -13.57 16.06
N ASP A 324 -13.74 -13.27 15.29
CA ASP A 324 -13.80 -12.27 14.22
C ASP A 324 -14.31 -12.92 12.92
N PRO A 325 -15.57 -12.63 12.52
CA PRO A 325 -16.16 -13.29 11.37
C PRO A 325 -15.52 -12.87 10.04
N PHE A 326 -14.97 -11.66 9.92
CA PHE A 326 -14.34 -11.19 8.69
C PHE A 326 -12.97 -11.83 8.49
N PHE A 327 -12.23 -12.01 9.58
CA PHE A 327 -10.98 -12.75 9.56
C PHE A 327 -11.20 -14.18 9.08
N VAL A 328 -12.07 -14.95 9.75
CA VAL A 328 -12.34 -16.34 9.38
C VAL A 328 -12.92 -16.45 7.97
N SER A 329 -13.81 -15.54 7.59
CA SER A 329 -14.39 -15.53 6.24
C SER A 329 -13.33 -15.33 5.15
N SER A 330 -12.25 -14.59 5.44
CA SER A 330 -11.21 -14.29 4.46
C SER A 330 -10.45 -15.50 3.95
N PHE A 331 -10.36 -16.60 4.72
CA PHE A 331 -9.73 -17.85 4.29
C PHE A 331 -10.66 -19.07 4.32
N PHE A 332 -11.96 -18.87 4.54
CA PHE A 332 -12.95 -19.96 4.58
C PHE A 332 -12.87 -20.90 3.37
N SER A 333 -12.65 -20.35 2.17
CA SER A 333 -12.65 -21.14 0.93
C SER A 333 -11.53 -22.17 0.80
N VAL A 334 -10.51 -22.08 1.66
CA VAL A 334 -9.35 -22.99 1.68
C VAL A 334 -9.30 -23.82 2.97
N LEU A 335 -10.33 -23.74 3.81
CA LEU A 335 -10.52 -24.69 4.90
C LEU A 335 -10.96 -26.04 4.35
N ASN A 336 -10.60 -27.11 5.07
CA ASN A 336 -11.10 -28.43 4.74
C ASN A 336 -12.63 -28.50 4.94
N VAL A 337 -13.30 -29.45 4.27
CA VAL A 337 -14.77 -29.55 4.27
C VAL A 337 -15.35 -29.77 5.67
N HIS A 338 -14.61 -30.44 6.55
CA HIS A 338 -15.05 -30.65 7.93
C HIS A 338 -15.08 -29.33 8.71
N VAL A 339 -13.98 -28.58 8.70
CA VAL A 339 -13.86 -27.27 9.36
C VAL A 339 -14.82 -26.25 8.76
N GLN A 340 -15.05 -26.27 7.44
CA GLN A 340 -16.04 -25.39 6.80
C GLN A 340 -17.45 -25.60 7.40
N LYS A 341 -17.83 -26.85 7.69
CA LYS A 341 -19.13 -27.14 8.33
C LYS A 341 -19.19 -26.60 9.76
N GLU A 342 -18.10 -26.73 10.51
CA GLU A 342 -18.01 -26.19 11.88
C GLU A 342 -18.13 -24.67 11.87
N VAL A 343 -17.40 -24.00 10.98
CA VAL A 343 -17.47 -22.53 10.82
C VAL A 343 -18.89 -22.08 10.42
N ILE A 344 -19.55 -22.76 9.48
CA ILE A 344 -20.94 -22.44 9.11
C ILE A 344 -21.88 -22.57 10.32
N MET A 345 -21.76 -23.67 11.08
CA MET A 345 -22.58 -23.88 12.27
C MET A 345 -22.33 -22.80 13.32
N TYR A 346 -21.07 -22.49 13.58
CA TYR A 346 -20.65 -21.47 14.52
C TYR A 346 -21.18 -20.09 14.12
N PHE A 347 -20.98 -19.65 12.88
CA PHE A 347 -21.49 -18.37 12.37
C PHE A 347 -23.01 -18.24 12.45
N LYS A 348 -23.76 -19.31 12.19
CA LYS A 348 -25.22 -19.29 12.34
C LYS A 348 -25.67 -19.08 13.79
N GLN A 349 -24.84 -19.46 14.76
CA GLN A 349 -25.10 -19.30 16.18
C GLN A 349 -24.61 -17.97 16.74
N SER A 350 -23.46 -17.48 16.31
CA SER A 350 -22.80 -16.30 16.88
C SER A 350 -23.15 -14.98 16.18
N ILE A 351 -23.46 -15.00 14.89
CA ILE A 351 -23.72 -13.78 14.12
C ILE A 351 -25.18 -13.38 14.25
N HIS A 352 -25.41 -12.23 14.86
CA HIS A 352 -26.74 -11.64 15.05
C HIS A 352 -26.93 -10.32 14.32
N ASP A 353 -25.84 -9.65 13.94
CA ASP A 353 -25.89 -8.38 13.20
C ASP A 353 -26.23 -8.60 11.72
N LEU A 354 -27.18 -7.81 11.21
CA LEU A 354 -27.67 -7.89 9.83
C LEU A 354 -26.60 -7.51 8.82
N TYR A 355 -25.80 -6.48 9.10
CA TYR A 355 -24.76 -6.03 8.19
C TYR A 355 -23.68 -7.12 8.01
N THR A 356 -23.19 -7.64 9.13
CA THR A 356 -22.16 -8.70 9.17
C THR A 356 -22.64 -9.98 8.47
N LEU A 357 -23.86 -10.43 8.77
CA LEU A 357 -24.47 -11.59 8.12
C LEU A 357 -24.51 -11.45 6.59
N LEU A 358 -24.96 -10.30 6.11
CA LEU A 358 -25.09 -10.03 4.68
C LEU A 358 -23.74 -9.82 3.99
N MET A 359 -22.76 -9.22 4.67
CA MET A 359 -21.40 -9.09 4.16
C MET A 359 -20.73 -10.44 3.94
N ILE A 360 -20.86 -11.36 4.90
CA ILE A 360 -20.31 -12.71 4.81
C ILE A 360 -20.96 -13.48 3.67
N HIS A 361 -22.29 -13.37 3.56
CA HIS A 361 -23.04 -14.01 2.49
C HIS A 361 -22.64 -13.47 1.11
N GLU A 362 -22.67 -12.14 0.92
CA GLU A 362 -22.47 -11.51 -0.38
C GLU A 362 -21.00 -11.54 -0.84
N ASN A 363 -20.06 -11.18 0.04
CA ASN A 363 -18.67 -10.96 -0.37
C ASN A 363 -17.82 -12.23 -0.27
N TYR A 364 -18.12 -13.11 0.69
CA TYR A 364 -17.34 -14.33 0.93
C TYR A 364 -18.06 -15.61 0.48
N GLN A 365 -19.34 -15.51 0.07
CA GLN A 365 -20.14 -16.62 -0.45
C GLN A 365 -20.29 -17.79 0.54
N ILE A 366 -20.33 -17.49 1.84
CA ILE A 366 -20.47 -18.52 2.88
C ILE A 366 -21.98 -18.78 3.11
N PRO A 367 -22.45 -20.04 3.08
CA PRO A 367 -23.87 -20.39 3.14
C PRO A 367 -24.42 -20.37 4.58
N ILE A 368 -24.45 -19.19 5.20
CA ILE A 368 -25.00 -18.96 6.55
C ILE A 368 -26.39 -18.31 6.56
N LEU A 369 -26.87 -17.87 5.39
CA LEU A 369 -28.13 -17.15 5.26
C LEU A 369 -29.31 -18.12 5.15
N GLU A 370 -30.11 -18.20 6.21
CA GLU A 370 -31.31 -19.03 6.32
C GLU A 370 -32.45 -18.26 7.00
N ALA A 371 -33.67 -18.80 6.96
CA ALA A 371 -34.84 -18.09 7.48
C ALA A 371 -34.73 -17.77 8.97
N GLU A 372 -34.09 -18.63 9.77
CA GLU A 372 -33.91 -18.39 11.21
C GLU A 372 -32.85 -17.31 11.47
N THR A 373 -31.69 -17.39 10.82
CA THR A 373 -30.60 -16.41 11.00
C THR A 373 -31.03 -15.02 10.52
N LEU A 374 -31.68 -14.93 9.36
CA LEU A 374 -32.20 -13.68 8.84
C LEU A 374 -33.28 -13.08 9.75
N ARG A 375 -34.19 -13.91 10.29
CA ARG A 375 -35.24 -13.44 11.20
C ARG A 375 -34.66 -12.82 12.48
N LYS A 376 -33.63 -13.44 13.05
CA LYS A 376 -32.92 -12.90 14.22
C LYS A 376 -32.29 -11.56 13.88
N ALA A 377 -31.54 -11.49 12.78
CA ALA A 377 -30.83 -10.28 12.37
C ALA A 377 -31.75 -9.09 12.01
N ILE A 378 -32.89 -9.34 11.38
CA ILE A 378 -33.88 -8.30 11.01
C ILE A 378 -34.71 -7.81 12.21
N SER A 379 -34.75 -8.56 13.32
CA SER A 379 -35.60 -8.20 14.47
C SER A 379 -35.18 -6.91 15.17
N SER A 380 -33.87 -6.62 15.18
CA SER A 380 -33.24 -5.47 15.83
C SER A 380 -31.97 -5.07 15.05
N PRO A 381 -32.11 -4.62 13.79
CA PRO A 381 -30.94 -4.32 12.97
C PRO A 381 -30.21 -3.10 13.53
N ASP A 382 -28.91 -3.23 13.73
CA ASP A 382 -28.08 -2.14 14.20
C ASP A 382 -27.47 -1.38 13.02
N PHE A 383 -28.09 -0.24 12.70
CA PHE A 383 -27.56 0.72 11.75
C PHE A 383 -26.93 1.93 12.44
N SER A 384 -26.65 1.85 13.74
CA SER A 384 -25.89 2.89 14.42
C SER A 384 -24.47 2.96 13.85
N ASP A 385 -24.05 4.20 13.60
CA ASP A 385 -22.97 4.52 12.69
C ASP A 385 -21.78 5.09 13.48
N ASP A 386 -20.75 4.27 13.70
CA ASP A 386 -19.48 4.67 14.34
C ASP A 386 -18.28 4.57 13.37
N THR A 387 -18.47 3.99 12.19
CA THR A 387 -17.41 3.74 11.20
C THR A 387 -17.91 4.08 9.82
N TYR A 388 -17.02 4.53 8.93
CA TYR A 388 -17.25 5.06 7.58
C TYR A 388 -17.97 4.13 6.56
N VAL A 389 -18.91 3.30 7.00
CA VAL A 389 -19.56 2.22 6.26
C VAL A 389 -21.08 2.42 6.31
N GLU A 390 -21.71 2.64 5.16
CA GLU A 390 -23.17 2.77 5.08
C GLU A 390 -23.88 1.42 5.26
N LYS A 391 -23.94 0.94 6.50
CA LYS A 391 -24.46 -0.39 6.87
C LYS A 391 -25.87 -0.60 6.33
N GLU A 392 -26.79 0.35 6.56
CA GLU A 392 -28.18 0.23 6.11
C GLU A 392 -28.29 0.12 4.58
N VAL A 393 -27.56 0.97 3.85
CA VAL A 393 -27.60 1.03 2.38
C VAL A 393 -27.07 -0.27 1.79
N PHE A 394 -25.94 -0.76 2.31
CA PHE A 394 -25.39 -2.04 1.91
C PHE A 394 -26.38 -3.19 2.19
N SER A 395 -26.88 -3.30 3.42
CA SER A 395 -27.82 -4.35 3.82
C SER A 395 -29.08 -4.36 2.96
N CYS A 396 -29.69 -3.19 2.71
CA CYS A 396 -30.89 -3.09 1.89
C CYS A 396 -30.62 -3.46 0.42
N ALA A 397 -29.47 -3.06 -0.12
CA ALA A 397 -29.09 -3.42 -1.49
C ALA A 397 -28.88 -4.94 -1.66
N VAL A 398 -28.25 -5.60 -0.69
CA VAL A 398 -28.05 -7.06 -0.68
C VAL A 398 -29.40 -7.78 -0.53
N LEU A 399 -30.25 -7.38 0.42
CA LEU A 399 -31.59 -7.97 0.59
C LEU A 399 -32.44 -7.86 -0.68
N ALA A 400 -32.36 -6.74 -1.39
CA ALA A 400 -33.07 -6.59 -2.66
C ALA A 400 -32.54 -7.53 -3.76
N ARG A 401 -31.24 -7.83 -3.78
CA ARG A 401 -30.67 -8.84 -4.69
C ARG A 401 -31.12 -10.25 -4.32
N ILE A 402 -31.06 -10.59 -3.03
CA ILE A 402 -31.58 -11.87 -2.50
C ILE A 402 -33.06 -12.04 -2.89
N ARG A 403 -33.87 -10.99 -2.74
CA ARG A 403 -35.31 -10.99 -3.07
C ARG A 403 -35.62 -11.21 -4.55
N ARG A 404 -34.64 -10.97 -5.43
CA ARG A 404 -34.73 -11.20 -6.89
C ARG A 404 -34.21 -12.59 -7.29
N ASN A 405 -33.45 -13.26 -6.43
CA ASN A 405 -32.92 -14.59 -6.69
C ASN A 405 -33.88 -15.68 -6.19
N ASN A 406 -34.37 -16.50 -7.13
CA ASN A 406 -35.32 -17.57 -6.87
C ASN A 406 -34.81 -18.67 -5.93
N GLU A 407 -33.50 -18.81 -5.75
CA GLU A 407 -32.91 -19.74 -4.79
C GLU A 407 -33.29 -19.38 -3.34
N TYR A 408 -33.65 -18.12 -3.08
CA TYR A 408 -33.99 -17.60 -1.74
C TYR A 408 -35.49 -17.31 -1.56
N GLN A 409 -36.35 -17.98 -2.33
CA GLN A 409 -37.81 -17.81 -2.22
C GLN A 409 -38.35 -17.96 -0.79
N SER A 410 -37.75 -18.84 0.01
CA SER A 410 -38.11 -19.04 1.43
C SER A 410 -37.90 -17.79 2.30
N LEU A 411 -37.03 -16.86 1.88
CA LEU A 411 -36.72 -15.63 2.60
C LEU A 411 -37.60 -14.45 2.19
N TYR A 412 -38.33 -14.55 1.07
CA TYR A 412 -39.07 -13.42 0.49
C TYR A 412 -40.05 -12.80 1.48
N GLY A 413 -40.79 -13.62 2.23
CA GLY A 413 -41.74 -13.12 3.24
C GLY A 413 -41.07 -12.32 4.35
N LEU A 414 -39.85 -12.69 4.77
CA LEU A 414 -39.09 -11.93 5.78
C LEU A 414 -38.64 -10.58 5.22
N ILE A 415 -38.14 -10.57 3.98
CA ILE A 415 -37.65 -9.37 3.31
C ILE A 415 -38.81 -8.40 3.05
N ASP A 416 -39.93 -8.89 2.53
CA ASP A 416 -41.10 -8.07 2.21
C ASP A 416 -41.69 -7.45 3.49
N ASN A 417 -41.75 -8.21 4.60
CA ASN A 417 -42.18 -7.69 5.89
C ASN A 417 -41.26 -6.62 6.46
N PHE A 418 -39.93 -6.77 6.29
CA PHE A 418 -38.97 -5.76 6.70
C PHE A 418 -39.10 -4.48 5.84
N ALA A 419 -39.31 -4.63 4.53
CA ALA A 419 -39.48 -3.53 3.61
C ALA A 419 -40.67 -2.63 3.98
N VAL A 420 -41.75 -3.15 4.60
CA VAL A 420 -42.89 -2.32 5.06
C VAL A 420 -42.43 -1.16 5.95
N LYS A 421 -41.40 -1.37 6.78
CA LYS A 421 -40.91 -0.39 7.75
C LYS A 421 -39.59 0.28 7.35
N ASN A 422 -38.94 -0.16 6.28
CA ASN A 422 -37.64 0.36 5.85
C ASN A 422 -37.73 0.99 4.44
N GLU A 423 -37.65 2.33 4.37
CA GLU A 423 -37.77 3.05 3.09
C GLU A 423 -36.60 2.81 2.14
N CYS A 424 -35.39 2.56 2.67
CA CYS A 424 -34.20 2.25 1.88
C CYS A 424 -34.39 0.93 1.10
N LEU A 425 -34.90 -0.11 1.76
CA LEU A 425 -35.23 -1.38 1.12
C LEU A 425 -36.38 -1.25 0.12
N GLN A 426 -37.43 -0.48 0.43
CA GLN A 426 -38.52 -0.19 -0.53
C GLN A 426 -37.96 0.40 -1.83
N PHE A 427 -37.01 1.33 -1.71
CA PHE A 427 -36.31 1.89 -2.86
C PHE A 427 -35.54 0.80 -3.62
N PHE A 428 -34.68 0.02 -2.96
CA PHE A 428 -33.87 -0.99 -3.66
C PHE A 428 -34.67 -2.12 -4.30
N LEU A 429 -35.83 -2.48 -3.74
CA LEU A 429 -36.73 -3.47 -4.35
C LEU A 429 -37.25 -2.98 -5.71
N ASN A 430 -37.64 -1.71 -5.81
CA ASN A 430 -38.18 -1.14 -7.04
C ASN A 430 -37.74 0.32 -7.29
N PRO A 431 -36.46 0.55 -7.67
CA PRO A 431 -35.89 1.90 -7.69
C PRO A 431 -36.58 2.83 -8.69
N ILE A 432 -36.94 2.30 -9.87
CA ILE A 432 -37.50 3.09 -10.98
C ILE A 432 -38.93 3.55 -10.68
N LYS A 433 -39.71 2.73 -9.96
CA LYS A 433 -41.11 3.04 -9.62
C LYS A 433 -41.25 3.60 -8.20
N PHE A 434 -40.16 3.99 -7.56
CA PHE A 434 -40.20 4.53 -6.20
C PHE A 434 -40.86 5.92 -6.19
N GLU A 435 -42.02 6.03 -5.56
CA GLU A 435 -42.89 7.21 -5.67
C GLU A 435 -42.36 8.43 -4.89
N LYS A 436 -41.67 8.20 -3.76
CA LYS A 436 -41.19 9.25 -2.85
C LYS A 436 -39.86 9.86 -3.34
N ILE A 437 -39.83 10.39 -4.56
CA ILE A 437 -38.62 10.93 -5.22
C ILE A 437 -37.84 11.90 -4.32
N GLY A 438 -38.53 12.76 -3.56
CA GLY A 438 -37.91 13.71 -2.64
C GLY A 438 -37.11 13.08 -1.49
N ARG A 439 -37.42 11.82 -1.12
CA ARG A 439 -36.75 11.07 -0.04
C ARG A 439 -35.57 10.21 -0.52
N ILE A 440 -35.39 10.06 -1.83
CA ILE A 440 -34.25 9.34 -2.38
C ILE A 440 -32.96 10.05 -1.96
N GLN A 441 -32.11 9.30 -1.26
CA GLN A 441 -30.77 9.73 -0.90
C GLN A 441 -29.81 9.50 -2.07
N PRO A 442 -28.88 10.43 -2.33
CA PRO A 442 -27.95 10.32 -3.47
C PRO A 442 -27.09 9.05 -3.38
N VAL A 443 -26.78 8.59 -2.17
CA VAL A 443 -25.97 7.40 -2.00
C VAL A 443 -26.70 6.10 -2.34
N TRP A 444 -28.02 6.02 -2.12
CA TRP A 444 -28.82 4.87 -2.57
C TRP A 444 -28.72 4.70 -4.09
N VAL A 445 -28.73 5.81 -4.82
CA VAL A 445 -28.54 5.81 -6.28
C VAL A 445 -27.16 5.29 -6.64
N CYS A 446 -26.11 5.70 -5.92
CA CYS A 446 -24.73 5.28 -6.18
C CYS A 446 -24.51 3.76 -5.99
N PHE A 447 -25.32 3.11 -5.17
CA PHE A 447 -25.31 1.65 -4.95
C PHE A 447 -26.11 0.85 -6.00
N CYS A 448 -26.85 1.50 -6.90
CA CYS A 448 -27.56 0.82 -7.97
C CYS A 448 -26.64 0.36 -9.12
N GLU A 449 -27.15 -0.53 -9.96
CA GLU A 449 -26.52 -0.87 -11.25
C GLU A 449 -26.58 0.31 -12.23
N ASP A 450 -25.58 0.41 -13.11
CA ASP A 450 -25.43 1.53 -14.06
C ASP A 450 -26.68 1.79 -14.92
N LYS A 451 -27.40 0.72 -15.31
CA LYS A 451 -28.66 0.84 -16.06
C LYS A 451 -29.76 1.54 -15.26
N ILE A 452 -29.88 1.19 -13.98
CA ILE A 452 -30.85 1.80 -13.06
C ILE A 452 -30.44 3.24 -12.77
N ILE A 453 -29.15 3.49 -12.54
CA ILE A 453 -28.62 4.85 -12.34
C ILE A 453 -28.99 5.75 -13.52
N LYS A 454 -28.70 5.33 -14.76
CA LYS A 454 -29.05 6.11 -15.96
C LYS A 454 -30.54 6.40 -16.07
N ALA A 455 -31.40 5.46 -15.65
CA ALA A 455 -32.85 5.69 -15.63
C ALA A 455 -33.27 6.71 -14.57
N LEU A 456 -32.72 6.61 -13.36
CA LEU A 456 -32.99 7.53 -12.25
C LEU A 456 -32.50 8.96 -12.53
N LEU A 457 -31.32 9.10 -13.16
CA LEU A 457 -30.72 10.39 -13.51
C LEU A 457 -31.47 11.16 -14.61
N LYS A 458 -32.46 10.54 -15.28
CA LYS A 458 -33.41 11.28 -16.15
C LYS A 458 -34.28 12.24 -15.34
N ASN A 459 -34.50 11.96 -14.06
CA ASN A 459 -35.20 12.87 -13.17
C ASN A 459 -34.25 14.00 -12.71
N ARG A 460 -34.61 15.24 -13.01
CA ARG A 460 -33.80 16.43 -12.70
C ARG A 460 -33.49 16.56 -11.20
N ILE A 461 -34.44 16.25 -10.32
CA ILE A 461 -34.26 16.39 -8.86
C ILE A 461 -33.20 15.40 -8.38
N ILE A 462 -33.28 14.14 -8.83
CA ILE A 462 -32.30 13.11 -8.47
C ILE A 462 -30.93 13.46 -9.06
N LYS A 463 -30.89 13.92 -10.31
CA LYS A 463 -29.65 14.30 -11.00
C LYS A 463 -28.88 15.38 -10.24
N GLU A 464 -29.55 16.46 -9.83
CA GLU A 464 -28.89 17.54 -9.09
C GLU A 464 -28.42 17.08 -7.71
N LYS A 465 -29.24 16.33 -6.95
CA LYS A 465 -28.82 15.76 -5.65
C LYS A 465 -27.56 14.89 -5.78
N VAL A 466 -27.53 14.01 -6.78
CA VAL A 466 -26.37 13.13 -7.01
C VAL A 466 -25.15 13.92 -7.45
N LYS A 467 -25.33 14.94 -8.31
CA LYS A 467 -24.23 15.79 -8.76
C LYS A 467 -23.62 16.60 -7.60
N GLU A 468 -24.45 17.16 -6.73
CA GLU A 468 -24.00 17.87 -5.53
C GLU A 468 -23.25 16.92 -4.59
N PHE A 469 -23.80 15.73 -4.35
CA PHE A 469 -23.17 14.70 -3.54
C PHE A 469 -21.77 14.34 -4.07
N ILE A 470 -21.63 13.94 -5.34
CA ILE A 470 -20.33 13.50 -5.86
C ILE A 470 -19.26 14.60 -5.94
N THR A 471 -19.67 15.87 -5.94
CA THR A 471 -18.75 17.01 -6.04
C THR A 471 -18.36 17.58 -4.68
N SER A 472 -19.28 17.57 -3.72
CA SER A 472 -19.13 18.29 -2.45
C SER A 472 -18.89 17.37 -1.27
N ASP A 473 -19.53 16.19 -1.28
CA ASP A 473 -19.44 15.23 -0.19
C ASP A 473 -18.17 14.35 -0.26
N VAL A 474 -17.61 14.01 0.89
CA VAL A 474 -16.39 13.19 0.99
C VAL A 474 -16.61 11.79 0.40
N PHE A 475 -17.75 11.16 0.68
CA PHE A 475 -18.12 9.84 0.16
C PHE A 475 -18.55 9.92 -1.30
N GLY A 476 -19.26 10.98 -1.66
CA GLY A 476 -19.60 11.26 -3.05
C GLY A 476 -18.37 11.32 -3.95
N LYS A 477 -17.29 11.96 -3.49
CA LYS A 477 -16.02 12.05 -4.25
C LYS A 477 -15.40 10.68 -4.55
N LEU A 478 -15.57 9.68 -3.67
CA LEU A 478 -15.11 8.31 -3.93
C LEU A 478 -15.86 7.64 -5.10
N ARG A 479 -17.07 8.12 -5.41
CA ARG A 479 -17.91 7.62 -6.50
C ARG A 479 -17.86 8.50 -7.74
N PHE A 480 -17.12 9.62 -7.70
CA PHE A 480 -17.11 10.63 -8.74
C PHE A 480 -16.83 10.05 -10.12
N ASP A 481 -15.71 9.35 -10.31
CA ASP A 481 -15.31 8.86 -11.64
C ASP A 481 -16.33 7.89 -12.27
N ARG A 482 -16.98 7.05 -11.46
CA ARG A 482 -18.02 6.13 -11.95
C ARG A 482 -19.28 6.90 -12.31
N ILE A 483 -19.78 7.72 -11.40
CA ILE A 483 -21.08 8.39 -11.55
C ILE A 483 -21.01 9.52 -12.58
N TRP A 484 -19.89 10.24 -12.66
CA TRP A 484 -19.69 11.33 -13.63
C TRP A 484 -19.76 10.85 -15.08
N LYS A 485 -19.33 9.61 -15.36
CA LYS A 485 -19.48 8.98 -16.69
C LYS A 485 -20.92 8.61 -17.05
N LEU A 486 -21.82 8.60 -16.05
CA LEU A 486 -23.23 8.22 -16.21
C LEU A 486 -24.18 9.44 -16.24
N LEU A 487 -23.70 10.62 -15.85
CA LEU A 487 -24.40 11.91 -15.88
C LEU A 487 -24.43 12.52 -17.29
#